data_AF-A0A8T3MC81-F1
#
_entry.id   AF-A0A8T3MC81-F1
#
_cell.length_a   1.000
_cell.length_b   1.000
_cell.length_c   1.000
_cell.angle_alpha   90.00
_cell.angle_beta   90.00
_cell.angle_gamma   90.00
#
_symmetry.space_group_name_H-M   'P 1'
#
loop_
_entity.id
_entity.type
_entity.pdbx_description
1 polymer ?
#
loop_
_entity_poly.entity_id
_entity_poly.type
_entity_poly.pdbx_seq_one_letter_code
_entity_poly.pdbx_strand_id
1 'polypeptide(L)' 'ETRTVDVHVHWLRSQIEPDPSNPQLIHTVRGVGYVFRRPA' A
#
# COMPACT_ATOMS: atom_id res chain seq x y z
N GLU A 1 -1.78 -0.17 -19.18
CA GLU A 1 -2.56 0.43 -18.08
C GLU A 1 -1.89 0.14 -16.73
N THR A 2 -0.69 0.68 -16.52
CA THR A 2 0.15 0.37 -15.34
C THR A 2 0.31 1.57 -14.39
N ARG A 3 -0.30 2.72 -14.70
CA ARG A 3 -0.30 3.91 -13.83
C ARG A 3 -1.40 3.88 -12.76
N THR A 4 -2.21 2.82 -12.75
CA THR A 4 -3.42 2.73 -11.94
C THR A 4 -3.12 2.14 -10.57
N VAL A 5 -2.22 1.14 -10.47
CA VAL A 5 -2.01 0.42 -9.19
C VAL A 5 -1.47 1.35 -8.11
N ASP A 6 -0.44 2.15 -8.39
CA ASP A 6 0.19 3.00 -7.38
C ASP A 6 -0.79 4.06 -6.85
N VAL A 7 -1.62 4.63 -7.73
CA VAL A 7 -2.68 5.55 -7.35
C VAL A 7 -3.70 4.83 -6.47
N HIS A 8 -4.22 3.68 -6.90
CA HIS A 8 -5.22 2.96 -6.11
C HIS A 8 -4.65 2.50 -4.76
N VAL A 9 -3.38 2.11 -4.69
CA VAL A 9 -2.71 1.77 -3.43
C VAL A 9 -2.53 3.01 -2.54
N HIS A 10 -2.19 4.16 -3.11
CA HIS A 10 -2.11 5.41 -2.36
C HIS A 10 -3.46 5.79 -1.74
N TRP A 11 -4.53 5.73 -2.53
CA TRP A 11 -5.89 6.00 -2.06
C TRP A 11 -6.34 4.96 -1.04
N LEU A 12 -6.00 3.69 -1.24
CA LEU A 12 -6.34 2.64 -0.29
C LEU A 12 -5.64 2.86 1.05
N ARG A 13 -4.32 3.15 1.04
CA ARG A 13 -3.55 3.46 2.25
C ARG A 13 -4.12 4.67 3.00
N SER A 14 -4.58 5.71 2.29
CA SER A 14 -5.17 6.89 2.93
C SER A 14 -6.47 6.61 3.68
N GLN A 15 -7.18 5.52 3.32
CA GLN A 15 -8.43 5.14 3.97
C GLN A 15 -8.26 4.11 5.09
N ILE A 16 -7.28 3.20 4.97
CA ILE A 16 -7.16 2.05 5.90
C ILE A 16 -5.97 2.12 6.86
N GLU A 17 -4.94 2.90 6.53
CA GLU A 17 -3.76 3.02 7.38
C GLU A 17 -3.91 4.21 8.34
N PRO A 18 -3.50 4.08 9.62
CA PRO A 18 -3.44 5.22 10.53
C PRO A 18 -2.47 6.32 10.06
N ASP A 19 -1.36 5.91 9.44
CA ASP A 19 -0.40 6.80 8.79
C ASP A 19 -0.02 6.23 7.40
N PRO A 20 -0.45 6.84 6.30
CA PRO A 20 -0.14 6.38 4.94
C PRO A 20 1.37 6.42 4.60
N SER A 21 2.15 7.24 5.32
CA SER A 21 3.60 7.36 5.14
C SER A 21 4.36 6.21 5.82
N ASN A 22 3.73 5.59 6.82
CA ASN A 22 4.25 4.44 7.54
C ASN A 22 3.23 3.28 7.53
N PRO A 23 3.01 2.65 6.36
CA PRO A 23 1.94 1.68 6.19
C PRO A 23 2.22 0.39 6.98
N GLN A 24 1.26 -0.07 7.76
CA GLN A 24 1.35 -1.30 8.54
C GLN A 24 0.70 -2.48 7.81
N LEU A 25 -0.31 -2.22 6.96
CA LEU A 25 -1.06 -3.24 6.24
C LEU A 25 -0.49 -3.48 4.85
N ILE A 26 -0.32 -2.44 4.04
CA ILE A 26 0.12 -2.58 2.64
C ILE A 26 1.59 -2.21 2.51
N HIS A 27 2.45 -3.20 2.26
CA HIS A 27 3.90 -3.02 2.13
C HIS A 27 4.33 -3.01 0.67
N THR A 28 5.26 -2.10 0.33
CA THR A 28 5.87 -2.08 -1.01
C THR A 28 7.08 -3.01 -1.03
N VAL A 29 7.07 -4.01 -1.90
CA VAL A 29 8.20 -4.90 -2.19
C VAL A 29 8.84 -4.42 -3.49
N ARG A 30 10.01 -3.77 -3.38
CA ARG A 30 10.72 -3.19 -4.53
C ARG A 30 11.03 -4.26 -5.58
N GLY A 31 10.75 -3.95 -6.85
CA GLY A 31 10.95 -4.87 -7.97
C GLY A 31 9.91 -5.99 -8.08
N VAL A 32 8.92 -6.05 -7.17
CA VAL A 32 7.88 -7.08 -7.17
C VAL A 32 6.48 -6.47 -7.20
N GLY A 33 6.17 -5.54 -6.28
CA GLY A 33 4.83 -4.92 -6.18
C GLY A 33 4.43 -4.62 -4.74
N TYR A 34 3.19 -4.96 -4.38
CA TYR A 34 2.61 -4.68 -3.07
C TYR A 34 2.16 -5.96 -2.37
N VAL A 35 2.25 -6.01 -1.05
CA VAL A 35 1.79 -7.14 -0.23
C VAL A 35 0.97 -6.66 0.96
N PHE A 36 -0.15 -7.33 1.22
CA PHE A 36 -0.97 -7.10 2.40
C PHE A 36 -0.48 -7.99 3.55
N ARG A 37 -0.22 -7.38 4.72
CA ARG A 37 0.18 -8.07 5.95
C ARG A 37 -0.75 -7.64 7.08
N ARG A 38 -1.14 -8.57 7.95
CA ARG A 38 -1.81 -8.20 9.20
C ARG A 38 -0.76 -7.75 10.21
N PRO A 39 -1.02 -6.69 11.01
CA PRO A 39 -0.20 -6.39 12.16
C PRO A 39 -0.31 -7.58 13.13
N ALA A 40 0.80 -7.91 13.80
CA ALA A 40 0.80 -8.89 14.88
C ALA A 40 0.09 -8.34 16.12
#